data_AF-A0A5C1YE78-F1
#
_entry.id   AF-A0A5C1YE78-F1
#
_cell.length_a   1.000
_cell.length_b   1.000
_cell.length_c   1.000
_cell.angle_alpha   90.00
_cell.angle_beta   90.00
_cell.angle_gamma   90.00
#
_symmetry.space_group_name_H-M   'P 1'
#
loop_
_entity.id
_entity.type
_entity.pdbx_description
1 polymer ?
#
loop_
_entity_poly.entity_id
_entity_poly.type
_entity_poly.pdbx_seq_one_letter_code
_entity_poly.pdbx_strand_id
1 'polypeptide(L)'
;MPRRSHHASGPAPRRGYAGFIDRLNARLLPWIGPPPLGPYDEASEPPAPPTCPICGQAMADHVIDRSAPRTQLHCPGGASAA
;
A
#
# COMPACT_ATOMS: atom_id res chain seq x y z
N MET A 1 6.53 -13.30 29.49
CA MET A 1 6.13 -13.62 28.10
C MET A 1 7.28 -13.22 27.16
N PRO A 2 8.07 -14.14 26.58
CA PRO A 2 9.10 -13.76 25.63
C PRO A 2 8.47 -13.36 24.28
N ARG A 3 8.83 -12.18 23.76
CA ARG A 3 8.42 -11.64 22.46
C ARG A 3 9.01 -12.51 21.34
N ARG A 4 8.15 -13.02 20.45
CA ARG A 4 8.53 -13.80 19.26
C ARG A 4 9.15 -12.85 18.22
N SER A 5 10.44 -13.01 17.96
CA SER A 5 11.17 -12.27 16.93
C SER A 5 10.68 -12.71 15.55
N HIS A 6 10.03 -11.82 14.80
CA HIS A 6 9.72 -12.05 13.39
C HIS A 6 11.00 -11.79 12.57
N HIS A 7 11.70 -12.85 12.19
CA HIS A 7 12.72 -12.77 11.15
C HIS A 7 12.03 -12.50 9.80
N ALA A 8 12.23 -11.31 9.26
CA ALA A 8 11.79 -10.98 7.90
C ALA A 8 12.57 -11.87 6.92
N SER A 9 11.89 -12.87 6.37
CA SER A 9 12.43 -13.70 5.29
C SER A 9 12.33 -12.90 3.99
N GLY A 10 13.47 -12.56 3.39
CA GLY A 10 13.50 -11.92 2.07
C GLY A 10 12.89 -12.82 1.00
N PRO A 11 12.40 -12.26 -0.12
CA PRO A 11 11.82 -13.05 -1.21
C PRO A 11 12.87 -14.01 -1.80
N ALA A 12 12.45 -15.25 -2.09
CA ALA A 12 13.30 -16.23 -2.75
C ALA A 12 13.74 -15.72 -4.14
N PRO A 13 14.96 -16.04 -4.60
CA PRO A 13 15.49 -15.55 -5.87
C PRO A 13 14.61 -15.99 -7.05
N ARG A 14 14.16 -15.01 -7.85
CA ARG A 14 13.36 -15.24 -9.06
C ARG A 14 14.28 -15.72 -10.19
N ARG A 15 13.81 -16.64 -11.03
CA ARG A 15 14.55 -17.18 -12.20
C ARG A 15 14.07 -16.54 -13.51
N GLY A 16 14.84 -16.74 -14.59
CA GLY A 16 14.49 -16.24 -15.93
C GLY A 16 14.66 -14.72 -16.05
N TYR A 17 13.84 -14.10 -16.91
CA TYR A 17 13.90 -12.65 -17.19
C TYR A 17 13.81 -11.79 -15.91
N ALA A 18 12.91 -12.15 -14.98
CA ALA A 18 12.78 -11.46 -13.70
C ALA A 18 14.09 -11.49 -12.88
N GLY A 19 14.76 -12.65 -12.83
CA GLY A 19 16.05 -12.78 -12.14
C GLY A 19 17.19 -12.00 -12.80
N PHE A 20 17.16 -11.85 -14.14
CA PHE A 20 18.13 -11.01 -14.85
C PHE A 20 17.95 -9.53 -14.51
N ILE A 21 16.71 -9.04 -14.50
CA ILE A 21 16.39 -7.65 -14.11
C ILE A 21 16.76 -7.40 -12.64
N ASP A 22 16.48 -8.35 -11.75
CA ASP A 22 16.86 -8.24 -10.33
C ASP A 22 18.39 -8.14 -10.17
N ARG A 23 19.15 -8.94 -10.93
CA ARG A 23 20.63 -8.88 -10.93
C ARG A 23 21.16 -7.56 -11.49
N LEU A 24 20.53 -7.05 -12.55
CA LEU A 24 20.88 -5.75 -13.13
C LEU A 24 20.62 -4.64 -12.12
N ASN A 25 19.42 -4.59 -11.53
CA ASN A 25 19.07 -3.63 -10.49
C ASN A 25 20.02 -3.68 -9.31
N ALA A 26 20.37 -4.88 -8.82
CA ALA A 26 21.33 -5.04 -7.73
C ALA A 26 22.74 -4.54 -8.07
N ARG A 27 23.15 -4.63 -9.36
CA ARG A 27 24.42 -4.10 -9.85
C ARG A 27 24.40 -2.58 -9.95
N LEU A 28 23.25 -1.99 -10.32
CA LEU A 28 23.08 -0.56 -10.53
C LEU A 28 22.83 0.21 -9.23
N LEU A 29 22.19 -0.41 -8.23
CA LEU A 29 21.77 0.23 -6.98
C LEU A 29 22.89 1.00 -6.26
N PRO A 30 24.16 0.54 -6.20
CA PRO A 30 25.25 1.32 -5.61
C PRO A 30 25.56 2.64 -6.33
N TRP A 31 25.18 2.77 -7.61
CA TRP A 31 25.41 3.96 -8.43
C TRP A 31 24.21 4.89 -8.47
N ILE A 32 23.00 4.36 -8.58
CA ILE A 32 21.77 5.17 -8.67
C ILE A 32 21.17 5.48 -7.30
N GLY A 33 21.57 4.73 -6.26
CA GLY A 33 21.00 4.82 -4.93
C GLY A 33 19.60 4.21 -4.82
N PRO A 34 19.08 4.08 -3.59
CA PRO A 34 17.66 3.78 -3.39
C PRO A 34 16.81 4.94 -3.95
N PRO A 35 15.55 4.67 -4.34
CA PRO A 35 14.64 5.73 -4.72
C PRO A 35 14.53 6.74 -3.56
N PRO A 36 14.61 8.05 -3.82
CA PRO A 36 14.38 9.07 -2.82
C PRO A 36 12.89 9.03 -2.46
N LEU A 37 12.58 8.23 -1.45
CA LEU A 37 11.38 8.38 -0.66
C LEU A 37 11.63 9.69 0.10
N GLY A 38 10.77 10.69 -0.10
CA GLY A 38 10.99 12.08 0.37
C GLY A 38 11.45 12.18 1.83
N PRO A 39 11.86 13.37 2.28
CA PRO A 39 12.52 13.55 3.57
C PRO A 39 11.73 12.85 4.70
N TYR A 40 12.33 11.82 5.30
CA TYR A 40 11.67 11.02 6.35
C TYR A 40 11.68 11.72 7.71
N ASP A 41 12.50 12.76 7.82
CA ASP A 41 12.66 13.65 8.97
C ASP A 41 11.66 14.81 8.95
N GLU A 42 10.91 14.99 7.86
CA GLU A 42 9.75 15.88 7.84
C GLU A 42 8.65 15.29 8.72
N ALA A 43 8.15 16.10 9.65
CA ALA A 43 6.93 15.77 10.37
C ALA A 43 5.82 15.59 9.32
N SER A 44 5.26 14.38 9.23
CA SER A 44 4.15 14.12 8.32
C SER A 44 3.02 15.08 8.67
N GLU A 45 2.62 15.92 7.72
CA GLU A 45 1.41 16.71 7.87
C GLU A 45 0.23 15.77 8.10
N PRO A 46 -0.72 16.13 8.98
CA PRO A 46 -1.93 15.33 9.13
C PRO A 46 -2.62 15.22 7.76
N PRO A 47 -2.95 14.00 7.30
CA PRO A 47 -3.57 13.83 5.99
C PRO A 47 -4.89 14.59 5.96
N ALA A 48 -5.16 15.24 4.82
CA ALA A 48 -6.47 15.82 4.57
C ALA A 48 -7.57 14.76 4.75
N PRO A 49 -8.77 15.15 5.23
CA PRO A 49 -9.87 14.22 5.39
C PRO A 49 -10.16 13.55 4.03
N PRO A 50 -10.08 12.22 3.94
CA PRO A 50 -10.13 11.53 2.66
C PRO A 50 -11.54 11.66 2.06
N THR A 51 -11.59 12.00 0.77
CA THR A 51 -12.81 12.09 -0.02
C THR A 51 -12.91 10.92 -0.99
N CYS A 52 -14.13 10.49 -1.28
CA CYS A 52 -14.38 9.44 -2.26
C CYS A 52 -14.08 9.96 -3.67
N PRO A 53 -13.22 9.30 -4.47
CA PRO A 53 -12.95 9.75 -5.84
C PRO A 53 -14.13 9.52 -6.81
N ILE A 54 -15.16 8.79 -6.37
CA ILE A 54 -16.35 8.47 -7.19
C ILE A 54 -17.48 9.47 -6.92
N CYS A 55 -17.85 9.67 -5.65
CA CYS A 55 -18.99 10.52 -5.28
C CYS A 55 -18.61 11.88 -4.66
N GLY A 56 -17.33 12.10 -4.34
CA GLY A 56 -16.82 13.33 -3.73
C GLY A 56 -17.15 13.55 -2.25
N GLN A 57 -17.97 12.69 -1.64
CA GLN A 57 -18.32 12.80 -0.21
C GLN A 57 -17.20 12.28 0.69
N ALA A 58 -17.24 12.63 1.99
CA ALA A 58 -16.23 12.18 2.95
C ALA A 58 -16.23 10.65 3.08
N MET A 59 -15.04 10.04 3.09
CA MET A 59 -14.92 8.57 3.23
C MET A 59 -15.49 8.06 4.56
N ALA A 60 -15.55 8.90 5.59
CA ALA A 60 -16.15 8.58 6.88
C ALA A 60 -17.66 8.23 6.76
N ASP A 61 -18.35 8.73 5.73
CA ASP A 61 -19.77 8.49 5.50
C ASP A 61 -20.06 7.21 4.70
N HIS A 62 -19.03 6.46 4.32
CA HIS A 62 -19.17 5.26 3.49
C HIS A 62 -19.20 3.99 4.33
N VAL A 63 -19.98 3.01 3.88
CA VAL A 63 -19.99 1.67 4.48
C VAL A 63 -19.08 0.76 3.69
N ILE A 64 -18.10 0.14 4.36
CA ILE A 64 -17.21 -0.86 3.76
C ILE A 64 -17.68 -2.25 4.17
N ASP A 65 -18.36 -2.94 3.25
CA ASP A 65 -18.80 -4.32 3.44
C ASP A 65 -17.65 -5.28 3.09
N ARG A 66 -17.26 -6.10 4.08
CA ARG A 66 -16.20 -7.13 3.97
C ARG A 66 -16.75 -8.55 4.11
N SER A 67 -18.07 -8.74 4.04
CA SER A 67 -18.73 -10.03 4.25
C SER A 67 -18.47 -11.01 3.09
N ALA A 68 -18.34 -10.50 1.87
CA ALA A 68 -18.12 -11.29 0.66
C ALA A 68 -16.62 -11.44 0.34
N PRO A 69 -16.25 -12.37 -0.57
CA PRO A 69 -14.87 -12.50 -1.07
C PRO A 69 -14.31 -11.23 -1.71
N ARG A 70 -15.18 -10.30 -2.11
CA ARG A 70 -14.81 -8.99 -2.65
C ARG A 70 -15.40 -7.89 -1.77
N THR A 71 -14.50 -7.15 -1.11
CA THR A 71 -14.87 -5.95 -0.35
C THR A 71 -15.64 -4.98 -1.25
N GLN A 72 -16.84 -4.60 -0.82
CA GLN A 72 -17.65 -3.56 -1.45
C GLN A 72 -17.59 -2.28 -0.64
N LEU A 73 -17.70 -1.14 -1.32
CA LEU A 73 -17.74 0.17 -0.70
C LEU A 73 -19.00 0.88 -1.18
N HIS A 74 -19.87 1.28 -0.25
CA HIS A 74 -21.16 1.87 -0.54
C HIS A 74 -21.12 3.39 -0.33
N CYS A 75 -21.51 4.15 -1.35
CA CYS A 75 -21.53 5.60 -1.31
C CYS A 75 -22.74 6.14 -0.54
N PRO A 76 -22.59 7.21 0.25
CA PRO A 76 -23.72 7.88 0.90
C PRO A 76 -24.64 8.49 -0.17
N GLY A 77 -25.94 8.20 -0.07
CA GLY A 77 -26.96 8.67 -1.04
C GLY A 77 -27.03 7.89 -2.35
N GLY A 78 -26.05 7.03 -2.65
CA GLY A 78 -26.09 6.08 -3.75
C GLY A 78 -26.62 4.74 -3.27
N ALA A 79 -27.95 4.59 -3.31
CA ALA A 79 -28.71 3.39 -2.92
C ALA A 79 -27.87 2.10 -2.78
N SER A 80 -27.58 1.72 -1.53
CA SER A 80 -27.29 0.33 -1.17
C SER A 80 -27.71 0.10 0.28
N ALA A 81 -29.03 0.12 0.48
CA ALA A 81 -29.69 -0.52 1.61
C ALA A 81 -30.41 -1.74 1.04
N ALA A 82 -29.80 -2.92 1.17
CA ALA A 82 -30.43 -4.22 0.98
C ALA A 82 -29.61 -5.25 1.76
#